data_AF-A0A352NE60-F1
#
_entry.id   AF-A0A352NE60-F1
#
_cell.length_a   1.000
_cell.length_b   1.000
_cell.length_c   1.000
_cell.angle_alpha   90.00
_cell.angle_beta   90.00
_cell.angle_gamma   90.00
#
_symmetry.space_group_name_H-M   'P 1'
#
loop_
_entity.id
_entity.type
_entity.pdbx_description
1 polymer ?
#
loop_
_entity_poly.entity_id
_entity_poly.type
_entity_poly.pdbx_seq_one_letter_code
_entity_poly.pdbx_strand_id
1 'polypeptide(L)'
;MTPEKKKRRQLRNLALLSLLLLLVGGTFAFQAFNQRAINDRIRENSVGGRTHDYYNRDTENKDVFVENFGDVEIMVRIRLSEFMEIQRGGTTGFEPLVPGTTRDDVDSWTIMRPAANDLNTRTGASAAFNRYSRLTFGWERAGQDAPWFMPTFNHDNTDLMTAAAGHARDWIAGGGATDAVTDGATHPGDGTDAYWSSGDDFDNSGGTWPGETITNDAAQNLQQDRAPMTIDQWYALPAADKTGNFWVIDSRTGWAYWANTLQSGQATSYLIDAAEMAAAAGNIPGQYYYSIHVDSQLISSDQTQEFLTLEADGTIPHIHLSLLLQEITNNDGNPGVFEDAQPEAFNFSAMNPGRVFTMAGEQYRYLENMGSGNHMIIRNHTFANTSFAQEEEVFDSWFDGLEPAVQDRVQPVSDDFVTGNVPYGDITFDGPGPRWIPNNLDDFPEVAADVTRVDTGGTSRAFSLSLADVTRLSGPGRAFPNHAERVGGGDTWWRLRTHGESSVRGWFVNNGDGIGGELSVVGHGWTAGSGGLRPALIIR
;
A
#
# COMPACT_ATOMS: atom_id res chain seq x y z
N MET A 1 -15.39 38.74 46.18
CA MET A 1 -14.68 39.12 44.95
C MET A 1 -14.12 37.85 44.33
N THR A 2 -14.45 37.61 43.06
CA THR A 2 -13.89 36.61 42.12
C THR A 2 -12.37 36.81 41.91
N PRO A 3 -11.60 35.89 41.28
CA PRO A 3 -11.98 34.89 40.27
C PRO A 3 -11.33 33.48 40.42
N GLU A 4 -11.90 32.45 39.78
CA GLU A 4 -11.14 31.45 38.98
C GLU A 4 -12.06 30.40 38.34
N LYS A 5 -12.29 30.57 37.03
CA LYS A 5 -12.78 29.55 36.11
C LYS A 5 -11.59 28.79 35.55
N LYS A 6 -11.51 27.47 35.81
CA LYS A 6 -11.09 26.37 34.89
C LYS A 6 -10.57 25.16 35.67
N LYS A 7 -11.50 24.43 36.31
CA LYS A 7 -11.33 23.00 36.61
C LYS A 7 -11.96 22.20 35.47
N ARG A 8 -11.17 21.74 34.50
CA ARG A 8 -11.29 20.41 33.86
C ARG A 8 -10.32 20.29 32.68
N ARG A 9 -9.61 19.16 32.71
CA ARG A 9 -8.66 18.58 31.75
C ARG A 9 -7.20 19.05 31.86
N GLN A 10 -6.35 18.02 31.91
CA GLN A 10 -4.88 17.99 31.83
C GLN A 10 -4.12 18.22 33.15
N LEU A 11 -3.71 17.11 33.77
CA LEU A 11 -2.48 16.87 34.56
C LEU A 11 -2.53 15.40 35.01
N ARG A 12 -1.99 14.50 34.19
CA ARG A 12 -0.63 13.93 34.26
C ARG A 12 -0.50 12.81 35.30
N ASN A 13 -0.41 11.62 34.72
CA ASN A 13 -0.01 10.33 35.26
C ASN A 13 1.30 10.38 36.07
N LEU A 14 1.45 9.30 36.86
CA LEU A 14 2.68 8.72 37.44
C LEU A 14 3.02 9.18 38.87
N ALA A 15 2.26 8.61 39.80
CA ALA A 15 2.82 8.16 41.08
C ALA A 15 3.81 7.01 40.81
N LEU A 16 5.09 7.25 41.01
CA LEU A 16 6.12 6.21 41.13
C LEU A 16 6.98 6.54 42.35
N LEU A 17 7.34 5.46 43.06
CA LEU A 17 8.39 5.39 44.08
C LEU A 17 8.08 6.03 45.44
N SER A 18 7.16 5.41 46.18
CA SER A 18 7.17 5.48 47.64
C SER A 18 6.75 4.15 48.27
N LEU A 19 7.49 3.09 47.91
CA LEU A 19 7.60 1.84 48.68
C LEU A 19 9.03 1.30 48.47
N LEU A 20 10.03 1.92 49.10
CA LEU A 20 10.63 1.43 50.35
C LEU A 20 11.03 -0.05 50.29
N LEU A 21 12.13 -0.31 49.59
CA LEU A 21 13.20 -1.15 50.11
C LEU A 21 13.62 -0.62 51.49
N LEU A 22 13.28 -1.36 52.54
CA LEU A 22 13.91 -1.27 53.85
C LEU A 22 14.53 -2.62 54.16
N LEU A 23 15.83 -2.59 54.53
CA LEU A 23 16.56 -3.55 55.38
C LEU A 23 16.98 -4.86 54.66
N VAL A 24 18.21 -5.38 54.63
CA VAL A 24 19.55 -5.23 55.28
C VAL A 24 20.49 -6.00 54.29
N GLY A 25 21.69 -5.59 53.87
CA GLY A 25 22.91 -5.18 54.58
C GLY A 25 24.00 -6.25 54.38
N GLY A 26 25.09 -5.91 53.68
CA GLY A 26 26.24 -6.79 53.45
C GLY A 26 27.26 -6.22 52.44
N THR A 27 28.27 -5.53 52.98
CA THR A 27 29.29 -4.69 52.34
C THR A 27 30.32 -5.40 51.44
N PHE A 28 30.60 -4.82 50.26
CA PHE A 28 31.97 -4.53 49.77
C PHE A 28 31.94 -3.29 48.86
N ALA A 29 32.80 -2.32 49.12
CA ALA A 29 32.91 -1.07 48.37
C ALA A 29 34.02 -1.20 47.31
N PHE A 30 33.68 -0.98 46.05
CA PHE A 30 34.54 -0.34 45.05
C PHE A 30 33.63 0.43 44.08
N GLN A 31 33.96 1.70 43.86
CA GLN A 31 33.29 2.60 42.94
C GLN A 31 33.37 2.06 41.51
N ALA A 32 32.23 1.74 40.92
CA ALA A 32 32.03 1.83 39.48
C ALA A 32 31.03 2.97 39.25
N PHE A 33 31.50 4.06 38.65
CA PHE A 33 30.61 5.04 38.02
C PHE A 33 29.93 4.34 36.84
N ASN A 34 28.84 3.65 37.10
CA ASN A 34 27.94 3.26 36.02
C ASN A 34 27.16 4.51 35.63
N GLN A 35 27.65 5.24 34.65
CA GLN A 35 26.79 6.10 33.85
C GLN A 35 25.79 5.18 33.16
N ARG A 36 24.52 5.27 33.55
CA ARG A 36 23.43 4.66 32.82
C ARG A 36 22.74 5.78 32.06
N ALA A 37 23.00 5.83 30.76
CA ALA A 37 22.18 6.61 29.83
C ALA A 37 20.97 5.74 29.45
N ILE A 38 19.78 6.30 29.57
CA ILE A 38 18.60 5.83 28.85
C ILE A 38 18.46 6.80 27.68
N ASN A 39 18.65 6.30 26.47
CA ASN A 39 18.18 6.98 25.27
C ASN A 39 16.72 6.57 25.09
N ASP A 40 15.82 7.37 25.66
CA ASP A 40 14.40 7.22 25.41
C ASP A 40 14.09 7.97 24.11
N ARG A 41 13.65 7.25 23.07
CA ARG A 41 13.14 7.82 21.82
C ARG A 41 11.73 7.28 21.62
N ILE A 42 10.74 8.14 21.82
CA ILE A 42 9.44 8.00 21.15
C ILE A 42 9.63 8.61 19.77
N ARG A 43 9.61 7.79 18.71
CA ARG A 43 9.62 8.25 17.32
C ARG A 43 8.21 8.04 16.78
N GLU A 44 7.50 9.12 16.51
CA GLU A 44 6.42 9.07 15.52
C GLU A 44 7.13 8.88 14.18
N ASN A 45 6.98 7.72 13.54
CA ASN A 45 7.62 7.38 12.27
C ASN A 45 6.91 8.14 11.12
N SER A 46 6.97 9.47 11.12
CA SER A 46 6.66 10.24 9.93
C SER A 46 7.90 10.22 9.04
N VAL A 47 7.76 9.73 7.81
CA VAL A 47 8.86 9.71 6.84
C VAL A 47 9.09 11.12 6.29
N GLY A 48 10.34 11.45 5.95
CA GLY A 48 10.67 12.75 5.39
C GLY A 48 10.45 12.77 3.88
N GLY A 49 9.34 13.34 3.42
CA GLY A 49 9.13 13.57 2.01
C GLY A 49 8.10 14.64 1.72
N ARG A 50 8.16 15.21 0.51
CA ARG A 50 7.35 16.35 0.10
C ARG A 50 6.89 16.20 -1.33
N THR A 51 5.61 16.46 -1.58
CA THR A 51 5.08 16.58 -2.94
C THR A 51 5.39 17.97 -3.48
N HIS A 52 5.92 18.02 -4.71
CA HIS A 52 6.11 19.24 -5.47
C HIS A 52 4.97 19.41 -6.47
N ASP A 53 4.46 20.63 -6.53
CA ASP A 53 3.40 21.05 -7.46
C ASP A 53 3.83 22.35 -8.14
N TYR A 54 4.40 22.25 -9.34
CA TYR A 54 4.76 23.43 -10.12
C TYR A 54 3.70 23.65 -11.18
N TYR A 55 3.06 24.82 -11.17
CA TYR A 55 1.97 25.12 -12.09
C TYR A 55 2.13 26.51 -12.69
N ASN A 56 1.94 26.60 -14.01
CA ASN A 56 1.82 27.88 -14.68
C ASN A 56 0.64 27.87 -15.66
N ARG A 57 -0.39 28.65 -15.34
CA ARG A 57 -1.62 28.74 -16.14
C ARG A 57 -1.43 29.34 -17.53
N ASP A 58 -0.39 30.15 -17.74
CA ASP A 58 -0.16 30.85 -19.00
C ASP A 58 0.56 29.94 -20.02
N THR A 59 1.37 29.00 -19.53
CA THR A 59 2.05 27.99 -20.35
C THR A 59 1.38 26.61 -20.29
N GLU A 60 0.37 26.43 -19.45
CA GLU A 60 -0.28 25.15 -19.13
C GLU A 60 0.69 24.08 -18.57
N ASN A 61 1.82 24.53 -18.00
CA ASN A 61 2.80 23.67 -17.35
C ASN A 61 2.21 23.11 -16.04
N LYS A 62 2.42 21.81 -15.78
CA LYS A 62 2.01 21.18 -14.53
C LYS A 62 2.94 20.03 -14.21
N ASP A 63 3.88 20.27 -13.30
CA ASP A 63 4.84 19.26 -12.84
C ASP A 63 4.44 18.74 -11.47
N VAL A 64 4.31 17.42 -11.34
CA VAL A 64 4.01 16.77 -10.06
C VAL A 64 5.00 15.64 -9.82
N PHE A 65 5.73 15.71 -8.71
CA PHE A 65 6.69 14.71 -8.29
C PHE A 65 6.86 14.74 -6.76
N VAL A 66 7.62 13.80 -6.22
CA VAL A 66 7.89 13.72 -4.77
C VAL A 66 9.37 13.67 -4.50
N GLU A 67 9.80 14.45 -3.52
CA GLU A 67 11.15 14.42 -2.94
C GLU A 67 11.15 13.61 -1.64
N ASN A 68 12.22 12.86 -1.39
CA ASN A 68 12.57 12.31 -0.08
C ASN A 68 13.68 13.13 0.56
N PHE A 69 13.33 14.06 1.44
CA PHE A 69 14.31 14.83 2.21
C PHE A 69 14.74 14.11 3.51
N GLY A 70 14.10 13.00 3.85
CA GLY A 70 14.39 12.22 5.06
C GLY A 70 15.61 11.32 4.92
N ASP A 71 15.97 10.65 6.02
CA ASP A 71 17.15 9.77 6.10
C ASP A 71 16.87 8.30 5.76
N VAL A 72 15.61 7.94 5.45
CA VAL A 72 15.18 6.56 5.20
C VAL A 72 14.55 6.45 3.82
N GLU A 73 14.67 5.29 3.18
CA GLU A 73 13.93 5.04 1.95
C GLU A 73 12.42 5.05 2.20
N ILE A 74 11.67 5.51 1.20
CA ILE A 74 10.20 5.61 1.28
C ILE A 74 9.54 4.97 0.06
N MET A 75 8.31 4.52 0.25
CA MET A 75 7.38 4.24 -0.84
C MET A 75 6.46 5.43 -1.03
N VAL A 76 6.10 5.69 -2.29
CA VAL A 76 5.35 6.88 -2.67
C VAL A 76 4.12 6.49 -3.47
N ARG A 77 2.97 7.07 -3.12
CA ARG A 77 1.82 7.14 -4.02
C ARG A 77 1.21 8.53 -4.10
N ILE A 78 0.65 8.85 -5.26
CA ILE A 78 -0.02 10.12 -5.56
C ILE A 78 -1.38 9.83 -6.19
N ARG A 79 -2.40 10.63 -5.90
CA ARG A 79 -3.70 10.59 -6.57
C ARG A 79 -4.10 11.98 -7.00
N LEU A 80 -4.64 12.05 -8.22
CA LEU A 80 -5.13 13.29 -8.80
C LEU A 80 -6.65 13.35 -8.71
N SER A 81 -7.20 14.49 -8.31
CA SER A 81 -8.63 14.78 -8.36
C SER A 81 -8.87 16.06 -9.15
N GLU A 82 -9.86 16.04 -10.04
CA GLU A 82 -10.17 17.15 -10.94
C GLU A 82 -11.49 17.81 -10.57
N PHE A 83 -11.55 19.13 -10.73
CA PHE A 83 -12.78 19.90 -10.64
C PHE A 83 -12.88 20.91 -11.78
N MET A 84 -14.08 21.03 -12.32
CA MET A 84 -14.41 22.05 -13.31
C MET A 84 -15.82 22.57 -13.05
N GLU A 85 -16.02 23.87 -13.21
CA GLU A 85 -17.35 24.47 -13.23
C GLU A 85 -17.44 25.55 -14.30
N ILE A 86 -18.64 25.71 -14.85
CA ILE A 86 -18.90 26.54 -16.02
C ILE A 86 -19.97 27.57 -15.69
N GLN A 87 -19.65 28.84 -15.90
CA GLN A 87 -20.64 29.91 -15.93
C GLN A 87 -20.96 30.24 -17.37
N ARG A 88 -22.21 29.94 -17.79
CA ARG A 88 -22.65 30.22 -19.15
C ARG A 88 -22.95 31.71 -19.34
N GLY A 89 -22.76 32.21 -20.56
CA GLY A 89 -23.12 33.57 -20.92
C GLY A 89 -24.59 33.86 -20.61
N GLY A 90 -24.84 34.90 -19.81
CA GLY A 90 -26.18 35.29 -19.38
C GLY A 90 -26.70 34.59 -18.11
N THR A 91 -25.91 33.70 -17.49
CA THR A 91 -26.19 33.18 -16.14
C THR A 91 -25.28 33.82 -15.10
N THR A 92 -25.74 33.87 -13.85
CA THR A 92 -24.95 34.40 -12.73
C THR A 92 -24.24 33.31 -11.93
N GLY A 93 -24.71 32.06 -12.00
CA GLY A 93 -24.13 30.92 -11.28
C GLY A 93 -23.16 30.10 -12.12
N PHE A 94 -22.15 29.56 -11.46
CA PHE A 94 -21.34 28.46 -11.97
C PHE A 94 -22.08 27.14 -11.76
N GLU A 95 -22.04 26.26 -12.76
CA GLU A 95 -22.54 24.89 -12.68
C GLU A 95 -21.34 23.93 -12.69
N PRO A 96 -21.19 23.03 -11.70
CA PRO A 96 -20.12 22.05 -11.71
C PRO A 96 -20.30 21.06 -12.86
N LEU A 97 -19.19 20.71 -13.51
CA LEU A 97 -19.16 19.76 -14.62
C LEU A 97 -19.65 18.38 -14.18
N VAL A 98 -19.24 17.96 -12.98
CA VAL A 98 -19.71 16.73 -12.34
C VAL A 98 -20.69 17.10 -11.22
N PRO A 99 -21.96 16.68 -11.29
CA PRO A 99 -22.96 17.00 -10.27
C PRO A 99 -22.54 16.52 -8.87
N GLY A 100 -22.81 17.36 -7.85
CA GLY A 100 -22.50 17.04 -6.45
C GLY A 100 -21.11 17.46 -5.99
N THR A 101 -20.28 17.99 -6.89
CA THR A 101 -18.95 18.55 -6.56
C THR A 101 -19.02 20.06 -6.35
N THR A 102 -18.13 20.62 -5.53
CA THR A 102 -18.04 22.08 -5.32
C THR A 102 -16.60 22.56 -5.23
N ARG A 103 -16.36 23.82 -5.58
CA ARG A 103 -15.02 24.42 -5.56
C ARG A 103 -14.40 24.45 -4.16
N ASP A 104 -15.20 24.74 -3.14
CA ASP A 104 -14.75 24.94 -1.77
C ASP A 104 -14.55 23.62 -0.99
N ASP A 105 -15.03 22.50 -1.54
CA ASP A 105 -14.93 21.17 -0.94
C ASP A 105 -14.07 20.26 -1.83
N VAL A 106 -12.77 20.25 -1.58
CA VAL A 106 -11.80 19.44 -2.35
C VAL A 106 -12.05 17.94 -2.22
N ASP A 107 -12.60 17.49 -1.09
CA ASP A 107 -12.96 16.08 -0.88
C ASP A 107 -14.10 15.65 -1.83
N SER A 108 -14.89 16.61 -2.34
CA SER A 108 -15.92 16.35 -3.34
C SER A 108 -15.39 16.25 -4.77
N TRP A 109 -14.10 16.55 -5.03
CA TRP A 109 -13.56 16.59 -6.38
C TRP A 109 -13.47 15.19 -7.00
N THR A 110 -13.51 15.12 -8.34
CA THR A 110 -13.61 13.85 -9.03
C THR A 110 -12.23 13.21 -9.17
N ILE A 111 -12.01 12.07 -8.51
CA ILE A 111 -10.78 11.28 -8.66
C ILE A 111 -10.57 10.92 -10.14
N MET A 112 -9.39 11.22 -10.67
CA MET A 112 -8.98 10.87 -12.02
C MET A 112 -8.74 9.36 -12.10
N ARG A 113 -9.48 8.68 -12.98
CA ARG A 113 -9.34 7.22 -13.21
C ARG A 113 -9.09 6.97 -14.70
N PRO A 114 -7.90 6.50 -15.11
CA PRO A 114 -7.67 6.15 -16.51
C PRO A 114 -8.41 4.88 -16.91
N ALA A 115 -8.53 4.63 -18.20
CA ALA A 115 -8.95 3.34 -18.73
C ALA A 115 -7.85 2.30 -18.47
N ALA A 116 -8.24 1.04 -18.29
CA ALA A 116 -7.33 -0.06 -17.93
C ALA A 116 -6.06 -0.15 -18.80
N ASN A 117 -6.13 0.21 -20.08
CA ASN A 117 -5.00 0.13 -21.02
C ASN A 117 -4.68 1.46 -21.71
N ASP A 118 -5.17 2.59 -21.19
CA ASP A 118 -4.93 3.91 -21.77
C ASP A 118 -5.02 5.02 -20.72
N LEU A 119 -3.87 5.60 -20.36
CA LEU A 119 -3.77 6.72 -19.42
C LEU A 119 -4.42 8.01 -19.92
N ASN A 120 -4.52 8.18 -21.24
CA ASN A 120 -5.03 9.42 -21.84
C ASN A 120 -6.57 9.46 -21.90
N THR A 121 -7.22 8.34 -21.56
CA THR A 121 -8.68 8.24 -21.57
C THR A 121 -9.19 8.02 -20.16
N ARG A 122 -9.84 9.02 -19.59
CA ARG A 122 -10.50 8.90 -18.27
C ARG A 122 -11.80 8.10 -18.34
N THR A 123 -12.18 7.45 -17.24
CA THR A 123 -13.38 6.61 -17.13
C THR A 123 -14.27 7.00 -15.94
N GLY A 124 -15.48 6.41 -15.86
CA GLY A 124 -16.43 6.71 -14.79
C GLY A 124 -16.85 8.19 -14.79
N ALA A 125 -16.97 8.79 -13.60
CA ALA A 125 -17.27 10.23 -13.46
C ALA A 125 -16.17 11.12 -14.06
N SER A 126 -14.90 10.70 -13.96
CA SER A 126 -13.76 11.46 -14.52
C SER A 126 -13.76 11.53 -16.06
N ALA A 127 -14.55 10.69 -16.73
CA ALA A 127 -14.72 10.77 -18.19
C ALA A 127 -15.31 12.12 -18.66
N ALA A 128 -15.98 12.87 -17.79
CA ALA A 128 -16.51 14.20 -18.11
C ALA A 128 -15.41 15.19 -18.54
N PHE A 129 -14.19 15.02 -18.03
CA PHE A 129 -13.05 15.91 -18.29
C PHE A 129 -12.36 15.65 -19.63
N ASN A 130 -12.49 14.45 -20.22
CA ASN A 130 -11.87 14.08 -21.51
C ASN A 130 -12.17 15.08 -22.64
N ARG A 131 -13.31 15.78 -22.57
CA ARG A 131 -13.69 16.79 -23.55
C ARG A 131 -12.89 18.08 -23.40
N TYR A 132 -12.52 18.46 -22.19
CA TYR A 132 -12.08 19.81 -21.84
C TYR A 132 -10.60 19.89 -21.47
N SER A 133 -9.99 18.84 -20.94
CA SER A 133 -8.58 18.86 -20.53
C SER A 133 -7.84 17.57 -20.92
N ARG A 134 -6.54 17.73 -21.15
CA ARG A 134 -5.58 16.65 -21.42
C ARG A 134 -4.45 16.73 -20.40
N LEU A 135 -4.08 15.59 -19.84
CA LEU A 135 -2.91 15.48 -18.97
C LEU A 135 -1.82 14.78 -19.75
N THR A 136 -0.60 15.31 -19.70
CA THR A 136 0.59 14.65 -20.21
C THR A 136 1.27 13.94 -19.03
N PHE A 137 1.34 12.62 -19.07
CA PHE A 137 1.96 11.82 -18.02
C PHE A 137 3.44 11.56 -18.30
N GLY A 138 4.26 11.70 -17.27
CA GLY A 138 5.70 11.48 -17.36
C GLY A 138 6.41 12.63 -18.04
N TRP A 139 7.71 12.68 -17.78
CA TRP A 139 8.62 13.58 -18.47
C TRP A 139 9.52 12.73 -19.36
N GLU A 140 9.25 12.69 -20.67
CA GLU A 140 10.12 12.01 -21.64
C GLU A 140 10.43 12.92 -22.82
N ARG A 141 11.68 13.41 -22.85
CA ARG A 141 12.22 14.23 -23.94
C ARG A 141 13.53 13.61 -24.39
N ALA A 142 13.54 13.05 -25.60
CA ALA A 142 14.69 12.33 -26.12
C ALA A 142 15.96 13.21 -26.13
N GLY A 143 17.02 12.73 -25.48
CA GLY A 143 18.32 13.41 -25.43
C GLY A 143 18.41 14.57 -24.43
N GLN A 144 17.48 14.69 -23.49
CA GLN A 144 17.56 15.64 -22.37
C GLN A 144 17.77 14.90 -21.05
N ASP A 145 18.56 15.49 -20.16
CA ASP A 145 18.73 15.02 -18.79
C ASP A 145 17.53 15.44 -17.95
N ALA A 146 17.21 14.64 -16.92
CA ALA A 146 16.09 14.87 -16.01
C ALA A 146 15.98 16.34 -15.52
N PRO A 147 14.76 16.84 -15.28
CA PRO A 147 14.54 18.21 -14.85
C PRO A 147 15.29 18.53 -13.56
N TRP A 148 15.66 19.80 -13.44
CA TRP A 148 16.17 20.35 -12.19
C TRP A 148 15.01 20.91 -11.38
N PHE A 149 15.10 20.76 -10.08
CA PHE A 149 14.17 21.33 -9.12
C PHE A 149 14.93 21.92 -7.94
N MET A 150 14.30 22.86 -7.23
CA MET A 150 14.81 23.32 -5.95
C MET A 150 14.28 22.40 -4.83
N PRO A 151 15.14 21.77 -4.02
CA PRO A 151 14.74 20.98 -2.85
C PRO A 151 13.88 21.77 -1.88
N THR A 152 12.94 21.08 -1.22
CA THR A 152 12.04 21.72 -0.26
C THR A 152 12.80 22.36 0.89
N PHE A 153 12.27 23.48 1.38
CA PHE A 153 12.73 24.10 2.63
C PHE A 153 11.95 23.58 3.84
N ASN A 154 10.80 22.91 3.60
CA ASN A 154 9.89 22.46 4.64
C ASN A 154 10.12 21.00 5.00
N HIS A 155 11.02 20.79 5.96
CA HIS A 155 11.33 19.48 6.54
C HIS A 155 10.43 19.08 7.72
N ASP A 156 9.35 19.84 8.00
CA ASP A 156 8.37 19.44 9.03
C ASP A 156 7.43 18.36 8.47
N ASN A 157 7.63 17.13 8.92
CA ASN A 157 6.81 15.98 8.52
C ASN A 157 5.36 16.03 9.02
N THR A 158 5.02 16.98 9.92
CA THR A 158 3.64 17.18 10.41
C THR A 158 2.93 18.31 9.67
N ASP A 159 3.68 19.09 8.88
CA ASP A 159 3.11 20.10 8.02
C ASP A 159 2.63 19.45 6.71
N LEU A 160 1.37 19.70 6.36
CA LEU A 160 0.75 19.15 5.16
C LEU A 160 1.01 20.00 3.91
N MET A 161 1.65 21.16 4.04
CA MET A 161 1.93 22.03 2.90
C MET A 161 2.79 21.32 1.86
N THR A 162 2.40 21.37 0.60
CA THR A 162 3.22 20.91 -0.52
C THR A 162 4.32 21.91 -0.85
N ALA A 163 5.28 21.56 -1.71
CA ALA A 163 6.19 22.50 -2.35
C ALA A 163 5.53 23.07 -3.61
N ALA A 164 4.59 24.00 -3.43
CA ALA A 164 3.80 24.60 -4.50
C ALA A 164 4.48 25.86 -5.08
N ALA A 165 4.74 25.91 -6.39
CA ALA A 165 5.40 27.04 -7.05
C ALA A 165 4.58 27.65 -8.19
N GLY A 166 4.87 28.92 -8.52
CA GLY A 166 4.19 29.66 -9.58
C GLY A 166 2.74 30.00 -9.24
N HIS A 167 1.83 29.54 -10.10
CA HIS A 167 0.38 29.69 -9.93
C HIS A 167 -0.24 28.53 -9.13
N ALA A 168 0.56 27.55 -8.69
CA ALA A 168 0.08 26.45 -7.86
C ALA A 168 -0.43 26.98 -6.52
N ARG A 169 -1.49 26.35 -6.00
CA ARG A 169 -2.12 26.74 -4.74
C ARG A 169 -2.05 25.57 -3.78
N ASP A 170 -1.34 25.77 -2.68
CA ASP A 170 -1.31 24.79 -1.63
C ASP A 170 -2.67 24.75 -0.91
N TRP A 171 -3.24 23.55 -0.79
CA TRP A 171 -4.51 23.35 -0.10
C TRP A 171 -4.24 23.00 1.36
N ILE A 172 -4.65 23.90 2.26
CA ILE A 172 -4.64 23.64 3.71
C ILE A 172 -6.09 23.66 4.19
N ALA A 173 -6.49 22.56 4.85
CA ALA A 173 -7.83 22.42 5.43
C ALA A 173 -8.20 23.63 6.29
N GLY A 174 -9.33 24.28 5.96
CA GLY A 174 -9.98 25.29 6.81
C GLY A 174 -9.70 26.77 6.51
N GLY A 175 -8.98 27.11 5.44
CA GLY A 175 -8.73 28.51 5.11
C GLY A 175 -8.80 28.90 3.63
N GLY A 176 -8.42 27.99 2.72
CA GLY A 176 -8.14 28.35 1.33
C GLY A 176 -6.95 29.33 1.25
N ALA A 177 -5.91 29.00 0.50
CA ALA A 177 -4.81 29.95 0.32
C ALA A 177 -5.35 31.20 -0.40
N THR A 178 -5.44 32.31 0.34
CA THR A 178 -6.02 33.59 -0.08
C THR A 178 -5.14 34.76 0.33
N ASP A 179 -3.83 34.56 0.38
CA ASP A 179 -2.93 35.69 0.48
C ASP A 179 -2.77 36.29 -0.92
N ALA A 180 -3.17 37.55 -1.07
CA ALA A 180 -3.14 38.29 -2.33
C ALA A 180 -1.71 38.69 -2.75
N VAL A 181 -0.67 38.07 -2.16
CA VAL A 181 0.76 38.35 -2.38
C VAL A 181 1.45 37.18 -3.09
N THR A 182 1.08 35.93 -2.78
CA THR A 182 1.69 34.68 -3.30
C THR A 182 0.70 33.78 -4.05
N ASP A 183 -0.60 34.11 -4.05
CA ASP A 183 -1.70 33.29 -4.59
C ASP A 183 -1.74 31.84 -4.02
N GLY A 184 -1.05 31.58 -2.91
CA GLY A 184 -0.98 30.26 -2.26
C GLY A 184 0.23 29.40 -2.60
N ALA A 185 1.25 29.95 -3.26
CA ALA A 185 2.54 29.29 -3.41
C ALA A 185 3.28 29.19 -2.06
N THR A 186 3.95 28.06 -1.84
CA THR A 186 4.73 27.72 -0.63
C THR A 186 6.19 27.42 -0.96
N HIS A 187 6.59 27.63 -2.22
CA HIS A 187 7.90 27.26 -2.73
C HIS A 187 8.37 28.25 -3.82
N PRO A 188 9.68 28.54 -3.93
CA PRO A 188 10.18 29.42 -4.98
C PRO A 188 10.04 28.82 -6.37
N GLY A 189 9.96 29.71 -7.36
CA GLY A 189 9.80 29.38 -8.77
C GLY A 189 8.54 30.02 -9.36
N ASP A 190 8.52 30.24 -10.67
CA ASP A 190 7.35 30.78 -11.39
C ASP A 190 6.42 29.68 -11.96
N GLY A 191 6.75 28.42 -11.65
CA GLY A 191 6.00 27.23 -12.06
C GLY A 191 6.10 26.89 -13.55
N THR A 192 6.96 27.57 -14.31
CA THR A 192 7.24 27.22 -15.70
C THR A 192 8.14 25.98 -15.79
N ASP A 193 8.01 25.27 -16.90
CA ASP A 193 8.88 24.15 -17.24
C ASP A 193 10.36 24.59 -17.27
N ALA A 194 11.23 23.73 -16.74
CA ALA A 194 12.69 23.94 -16.69
C ALA A 194 13.12 25.30 -16.08
N TYR A 195 12.37 25.81 -15.10
CA TYR A 195 12.72 27.06 -14.40
C TYR A 195 14.09 26.99 -13.71
N TRP A 196 14.40 25.86 -13.07
CA TRP A 196 15.68 25.62 -12.41
C TRP A 196 16.68 24.95 -13.34
N SER A 197 17.97 25.16 -13.08
CA SER A 197 19.09 24.61 -13.84
C SER A 197 20.25 24.16 -12.96
N SER A 198 21.16 23.39 -13.53
CA SER A 198 22.39 22.95 -12.86
C SER A 198 23.18 24.15 -12.31
N GLY A 199 23.47 24.11 -11.01
CA GLY A 199 24.27 25.12 -10.32
C GLY A 199 23.49 26.36 -9.89
N ASP A 200 22.18 26.39 -10.08
CA ASP A 200 21.32 27.35 -9.40
C ASP A 200 21.26 27.04 -7.90
N ASP A 201 21.17 28.09 -7.08
CA ASP A 201 20.94 28.01 -5.64
C ASP A 201 19.85 29.01 -5.22
N PHE A 202 19.20 28.74 -4.09
CA PHE A 202 18.23 29.67 -3.51
C PHE A 202 18.37 29.77 -2.00
N ASP A 203 18.62 30.99 -1.52
CA ASP A 203 18.61 31.34 -0.10
C ASP A 203 17.22 31.85 0.33
N ASN A 204 16.55 31.10 1.20
CA ASN A 204 15.23 31.48 1.71
C ASN A 204 15.28 32.35 2.98
N SER A 205 16.43 32.93 3.35
CA SER A 205 16.62 33.76 4.56
C SER A 205 15.72 35.00 4.65
N GLY A 206 15.08 35.39 3.56
CA GLY A 206 13.98 36.36 3.56
C GLY A 206 12.74 35.92 4.35
N GLY A 207 12.62 34.64 4.72
CA GLY A 207 11.50 34.08 5.49
C GLY A 207 10.19 33.98 4.70
N THR A 208 10.26 34.01 3.37
CA THR A 208 9.09 33.96 2.48
C THR A 208 8.43 32.59 2.46
N TRP A 209 9.22 31.52 2.57
CA TRP A 209 8.77 30.14 2.41
C TRP A 209 8.76 29.41 3.75
N PRO A 210 7.78 28.51 4.00
CA PRO A 210 7.73 27.71 5.20
C PRO A 210 8.97 26.82 5.35
N GLY A 211 9.31 26.50 6.60
CA GLY A 211 10.39 25.58 6.94
C GLY A 211 11.66 26.27 7.44
N GLU A 212 12.79 25.57 7.24
CA GLU A 212 14.09 26.00 7.76
C GLU A 212 14.69 27.12 6.91
N THR A 213 15.36 28.06 7.57
CA THR A 213 16.13 29.10 6.88
C THR A 213 17.48 28.54 6.43
N ILE A 214 17.58 28.17 5.16
CA ILE A 214 18.73 27.50 4.54
C ILE A 214 18.92 27.96 3.08
N THR A 215 20.11 27.70 2.56
CA THR A 215 20.38 27.78 1.12
C THR A 215 20.41 26.36 0.57
N ASN A 216 19.57 26.10 -0.43
CA ASN A 216 19.56 24.84 -1.16
C ASN A 216 20.16 25.06 -2.55
N ASP A 217 20.94 24.08 -3.02
CA ASP A 217 21.33 23.98 -4.43
C ASP A 217 20.23 23.24 -5.19
N ALA A 218 19.98 23.63 -6.44
CA ALA A 218 19.09 22.88 -7.32
C ALA A 218 19.59 21.44 -7.47
N ALA A 219 18.67 20.50 -7.38
CA ALA A 219 18.89 19.07 -7.52
C ALA A 219 18.20 18.55 -8.77
N GLN A 220 18.54 17.33 -9.18
CA GLN A 220 17.97 16.71 -10.37
C GLN A 220 16.96 15.63 -9.97
N ASN A 221 15.81 15.60 -10.64
CA ASN A 221 14.89 14.47 -10.55
C ASN A 221 15.59 13.18 -11.04
N LEU A 222 15.09 12.03 -10.60
CA LEU A 222 15.52 10.76 -11.17
C LEU A 222 15.17 10.69 -12.65
N GLN A 223 16.11 10.19 -13.46
CA GLN A 223 15.89 9.94 -14.88
C GLN A 223 14.77 8.91 -15.04
N GLN A 224 13.77 9.27 -15.86
CA GLN A 224 12.66 8.40 -16.16
C GLN A 224 13.14 7.22 -17.02
N ASP A 225 12.93 6.00 -16.53
CA ASP A 225 13.28 4.77 -17.27
C ASP A 225 12.20 4.41 -18.29
N ARG A 226 10.93 4.75 -17.97
CA ARG A 226 9.73 4.44 -18.78
C ARG A 226 8.65 5.49 -18.58
N ALA A 227 7.85 5.74 -19.61
CA ALA A 227 6.62 6.50 -19.45
C ALA A 227 5.71 5.87 -18.38
N PRO A 228 4.97 6.67 -17.58
CA PRO A 228 3.94 6.16 -16.69
C PRO A 228 2.96 5.25 -17.43
N MET A 229 2.43 4.25 -16.72
CA MET A 229 1.52 3.27 -17.30
C MET A 229 0.46 2.82 -16.30
N THR A 230 -0.56 2.11 -16.77
CA THR A 230 -1.53 1.47 -15.88
C THR A 230 -0.94 0.19 -15.26
N ILE A 231 -1.55 -0.27 -14.17
CA ILE A 231 -1.15 -1.53 -13.54
C ILE A 231 -1.36 -2.76 -14.44
N ASP A 232 -2.35 -2.74 -15.33
CA ASP A 232 -2.54 -3.80 -16.33
C ASP A 232 -1.38 -3.85 -17.34
N GLN A 233 -0.93 -2.67 -17.80
CA GLN A 233 0.24 -2.56 -18.69
C GLN A 233 1.52 -2.98 -17.98
N TRP A 234 1.72 -2.55 -16.73
CA TRP A 234 2.84 -2.97 -15.88
C TRP A 234 2.87 -4.49 -15.68
N TYR A 235 1.70 -5.11 -15.46
CA TYR A 235 1.60 -6.55 -15.27
C TYR A 235 2.04 -7.33 -16.51
N ALA A 236 1.85 -6.77 -17.71
CA ALA A 236 2.30 -7.35 -18.97
C ALA A 236 3.81 -7.19 -19.26
N LEU A 237 4.56 -6.41 -18.48
CA LEU A 237 5.99 -6.25 -18.66
C LEU A 237 6.79 -7.53 -18.36
N PRO A 238 7.95 -7.74 -19.01
CA PRO A 238 8.94 -8.72 -18.58
C PRO A 238 9.38 -8.49 -17.13
N ALA A 239 9.75 -9.55 -16.41
CA ALA A 239 10.14 -9.47 -14.98
C ALA A 239 11.22 -8.39 -14.71
N ALA A 240 12.28 -8.38 -15.52
CA ALA A 240 13.39 -7.43 -15.39
C ALA A 240 13.01 -5.94 -15.59
N ASP A 241 11.81 -5.67 -16.11
CA ASP A 241 11.33 -4.32 -16.45
C ASP A 241 10.26 -3.80 -15.48
N LYS A 242 9.90 -4.58 -14.45
CA LYS A 242 8.78 -4.26 -13.54
C LYS A 242 9.13 -3.30 -12.42
N THR A 243 10.41 -3.06 -12.17
CA THR A 243 10.90 -2.06 -11.22
C THR A 243 11.75 -1.04 -11.96
N GLY A 244 11.74 0.20 -11.48
CA GLY A 244 12.51 1.28 -12.09
C GLY A 244 11.92 2.66 -11.82
N ASN A 245 12.52 3.68 -12.42
CA ASN A 245 12.14 5.07 -12.24
C ASN A 245 10.96 5.45 -13.13
N PHE A 246 9.76 4.97 -12.77
CA PHE A 246 8.51 5.28 -13.45
C PHE A 246 7.30 5.09 -12.53
N TRP A 247 6.13 5.58 -12.97
CA TRP A 247 4.88 5.52 -12.22
C TRP A 247 3.94 4.43 -12.77
N VAL A 248 3.24 3.74 -11.87
CA VAL A 248 2.21 2.74 -12.21
C VAL A 248 0.88 3.15 -11.58
N ILE A 249 -0.14 3.35 -12.40
CA ILE A 249 -1.46 3.84 -11.97
C ILE A 249 -2.44 2.68 -11.84
N ASP A 250 -3.02 2.53 -10.64
CA ASP A 250 -4.17 1.68 -10.41
C ASP A 250 -5.41 2.34 -11.03
N SER A 251 -5.88 1.79 -12.15
CA SER A 251 -7.05 2.29 -12.89
C SER A 251 -8.36 2.22 -12.09
N ARG A 252 -8.45 1.40 -11.03
CA ARG A 252 -9.62 1.27 -10.16
C ARG A 252 -9.65 2.32 -9.06
N THR A 253 -8.51 2.62 -8.43
CA THR A 253 -8.42 3.54 -7.27
C THR A 253 -7.87 4.92 -7.61
N GLY A 254 -7.24 5.10 -8.78
CA GLY A 254 -6.67 6.37 -9.24
C GLY A 254 -5.33 6.70 -8.58
N TRP A 255 -4.85 5.86 -7.67
CA TRP A 255 -3.52 5.98 -7.08
C TRP A 255 -2.44 5.60 -8.10
N ALA A 256 -1.46 6.47 -8.26
CA ALA A 256 -0.20 6.26 -8.96
C ALA A 256 0.88 5.87 -7.94
N TYR A 257 1.56 4.76 -8.15
CA TYR A 257 2.62 4.24 -7.29
C TYR A 257 3.97 4.42 -7.99
N TRP A 258 4.98 4.87 -7.25
CA TRP A 258 6.35 4.89 -7.74
C TRP A 258 6.88 3.45 -7.80
N ALA A 259 7.37 3.00 -8.96
CA ALA A 259 7.76 1.61 -9.20
C ALA A 259 9.14 1.23 -8.62
N ASN A 260 9.57 1.93 -7.57
CA ASN A 260 10.83 1.71 -6.86
C ASN A 260 10.72 2.28 -5.43
N THR A 261 11.68 2.00 -4.53
CA THR A 261 11.82 2.81 -3.31
C THR A 261 12.55 4.11 -3.65
N LEU A 262 12.15 5.20 -3.00
CA LEU A 262 12.80 6.50 -3.18
C LEU A 262 13.81 6.69 -2.05
N GLN A 263 15.11 6.77 -2.38
CA GLN A 263 16.19 6.91 -1.40
C GLN A 263 16.29 8.35 -0.89
N SER A 264 16.96 8.51 0.26
CA SER A 264 17.25 9.83 0.84
C SER A 264 17.93 10.76 -0.17
N GLY A 265 17.42 11.98 -0.27
CA GLY A 265 17.89 13.03 -1.18
C GLY A 265 17.49 12.85 -2.64
N GLN A 266 16.67 11.85 -2.98
CA GLN A 266 16.16 11.66 -4.34
C GLN A 266 14.78 12.29 -4.52
N ALA A 267 14.47 12.67 -5.76
CA ALA A 267 13.12 13.00 -6.19
C ALA A 267 12.69 12.10 -7.35
N THR A 268 11.44 11.67 -7.36
CA THR A 268 10.86 10.88 -8.46
C THR A 268 10.94 11.63 -9.80
N SER A 269 10.77 10.93 -10.91
CA SER A 269 10.39 11.59 -12.16
C SER A 269 8.97 12.15 -12.05
N TYR A 270 8.55 12.96 -13.04
CA TYR A 270 7.23 13.55 -13.05
C TYR A 270 6.13 12.49 -13.22
N LEU A 271 5.05 12.60 -12.44
CA LEU A 271 3.80 11.89 -12.71
C LEU A 271 3.07 12.55 -13.88
N ILE A 272 2.93 13.87 -13.83
CA ILE A 272 2.41 14.70 -14.92
C ILE A 272 3.39 15.83 -15.23
N ASP A 273 3.48 16.20 -16.51
CA ASP A 273 4.33 17.25 -17.09
C ASP A 273 3.49 18.41 -17.66
N ALA A 274 2.20 18.19 -17.94
CA ALA A 274 1.31 19.25 -18.43
C ALA A 274 -0.16 18.97 -18.14
N ALA A 275 -0.93 20.05 -18.03
CA ALA A 275 -2.39 20.02 -17.92
C ALA A 275 -3.00 21.02 -18.92
N GLU A 276 -3.17 20.57 -20.16
CA GLU A 276 -3.57 21.42 -21.29
C GLU A 276 -5.09 21.50 -21.44
N MET A 277 -5.62 22.70 -21.69
CA MET A 277 -7.03 22.89 -21.97
C MET A 277 -7.34 22.64 -23.45
N ALA A 278 -8.25 21.68 -23.70
CA ALA A 278 -8.68 21.35 -25.04
C ALA A 278 -9.50 22.49 -25.68
N ALA A 279 -9.53 22.53 -27.02
CA ALA A 279 -10.29 23.52 -27.78
C ALA A 279 -11.79 23.62 -27.37
N ALA A 280 -12.39 22.55 -26.84
CA ALA A 280 -13.76 22.59 -26.36
C ALA A 280 -13.94 23.50 -25.13
N ALA A 281 -12.93 23.64 -24.27
CA ALA A 281 -12.95 24.55 -23.13
C ALA A 281 -12.90 26.02 -23.60
N GLY A 282 -12.06 26.33 -24.58
CA GLY A 282 -11.99 27.66 -25.19
C GLY A 282 -13.28 28.08 -25.93
N ASN A 283 -14.15 27.12 -26.28
CA ASN A 283 -15.43 27.37 -26.95
C ASN A 283 -16.62 27.55 -25.98
N ILE A 284 -16.39 27.49 -24.67
CA ILE A 284 -17.45 27.70 -23.67
C ILE A 284 -17.92 29.16 -23.73
N PRO A 285 -19.22 29.43 -24.02
CA PRO A 285 -19.73 30.78 -23.95
C PRO A 285 -19.83 31.21 -22.48
N GLY A 286 -18.94 32.11 -22.04
CA GLY A 286 -18.87 32.58 -20.66
C GLY A 286 -17.50 32.35 -20.04
N GLN A 287 -17.45 31.83 -18.81
CA GLN A 287 -16.22 31.56 -18.07
C GLN A 287 -16.23 30.12 -17.54
N TYR A 288 -15.05 29.57 -17.32
CA TYR A 288 -14.90 28.29 -16.63
C TYR A 288 -13.79 28.40 -15.59
N TYR A 289 -13.86 27.54 -14.58
CA TYR A 289 -12.79 27.26 -13.64
C TYR A 289 -12.41 25.80 -13.78
N TYR A 290 -11.11 25.50 -13.79
CA TYR A 290 -10.57 24.15 -13.79
C TYR A 290 -9.40 24.08 -12.81
N SER A 291 -9.30 22.98 -12.07
CA SER A 291 -8.20 22.75 -11.14
C SER A 291 -7.97 21.25 -10.92
N ILE A 292 -6.74 20.92 -10.52
CA ILE A 292 -6.29 19.58 -10.17
C ILE A 292 -5.77 19.65 -8.74
N HIS A 293 -6.27 18.78 -7.89
CA HIS A 293 -5.75 18.54 -6.55
C HIS A 293 -4.83 17.32 -6.55
N VAL A 294 -3.72 17.41 -5.81
CA VAL A 294 -2.74 16.35 -5.66
C VAL A 294 -2.76 15.85 -4.21
N ASP A 295 -3.19 14.61 -4.03
CA ASP A 295 -3.16 13.88 -2.75
C ASP A 295 -1.97 12.93 -2.76
N SER A 296 -1.20 12.84 -1.68
CA SER A 296 -0.04 11.95 -1.62
C SER A 296 0.05 11.21 -0.30
N GLN A 297 0.64 10.02 -0.35
CA GLN A 297 0.92 9.22 0.83
C GLN A 297 2.32 8.63 0.71
N LEU A 298 3.06 8.80 1.80
CA LEU A 298 4.47 8.44 1.92
C LEU A 298 4.61 7.52 3.12
N ILE A 299 5.17 6.33 2.91
CA ILE A 299 5.32 5.32 3.95
C ILE A 299 6.72 4.74 3.93
N SER A 300 7.16 4.18 5.05
CA SER A 300 8.35 3.35 5.07
C SER A 300 8.10 2.03 4.33
N SER A 301 9.14 1.41 3.77
CA SER A 301 9.02 0.15 3.02
C SER A 301 8.52 -1.04 3.86
N ASP A 302 8.58 -0.96 5.19
CA ASP A 302 8.02 -1.94 6.13
C ASP A 302 6.53 -1.72 6.44
N GLN A 303 5.93 -0.61 5.97
CA GLN A 303 4.54 -0.24 6.20
C GLN A 303 3.63 -0.44 4.98
N THR A 304 4.06 -1.20 3.97
CA THR A 304 3.35 -1.46 2.69
C THR A 304 1.87 -1.79 2.83
N GLN A 305 1.46 -2.37 3.96
CA GLN A 305 0.06 -2.66 4.24
C GLN A 305 -0.85 -1.42 4.28
N GLU A 306 -0.31 -0.22 4.55
CA GLU A 306 -1.06 1.04 4.51
C GLU A 306 -1.54 1.38 3.10
N PHE A 307 -0.84 0.92 2.05
CA PHE A 307 -1.28 1.09 0.68
C PHE A 307 -2.31 0.05 0.22
N LEU A 308 -2.47 -1.05 0.97
CA LEU A 308 -3.40 -2.14 0.68
C LEU A 308 -4.75 -2.01 1.41
N THR A 309 -4.95 -0.95 2.20
CA THR A 309 -6.24 -0.72 2.87
C THR A 309 -7.32 -0.37 1.86
N LEU A 310 -8.54 -0.87 2.09
CA LEU A 310 -9.71 -0.47 1.31
C LEU A 310 -9.90 1.05 1.35
N GLU A 311 -10.30 1.62 0.21
CA GLU A 311 -10.70 3.03 0.17
C GLU A 311 -11.93 3.25 1.06
N ALA A 312 -12.09 4.46 1.59
CA ALA A 312 -13.20 4.81 2.47
C ALA A 312 -14.59 4.63 1.79
N ASP A 313 -14.63 4.71 0.46
CA ASP A 313 -15.82 4.49 -0.37
C ASP A 313 -16.08 3.01 -0.71
N GLY A 314 -15.23 2.10 -0.22
CA GLY A 314 -15.31 0.67 -0.47
C GLY A 314 -14.70 0.25 -1.83
N THR A 315 -14.06 1.16 -2.56
CA THR A 315 -13.35 0.81 -3.80
C THR A 315 -12.24 -0.19 -3.48
N ILE A 316 -12.25 -1.31 -4.21
CA ILE A 316 -11.26 -2.36 -4.07
C ILE A 316 -10.07 -2.04 -5.00
N PRO A 317 -8.83 -2.05 -4.47
CA PRO A 317 -7.63 -1.90 -5.28
C PRO A 317 -7.53 -2.91 -6.44
N HIS A 318 -6.68 -2.61 -7.41
CA HIS A 318 -6.41 -3.55 -8.48
C HIS A 318 -5.90 -4.89 -7.94
N ILE A 319 -6.31 -6.00 -8.57
CA ILE A 319 -5.91 -7.37 -8.19
C ILE A 319 -4.39 -7.62 -8.25
N HIS A 320 -3.66 -6.74 -8.93
CA HIS A 320 -2.21 -6.83 -9.10
C HIS A 320 -1.45 -5.84 -8.21
N LEU A 321 -2.13 -5.02 -7.40
CA LEU A 321 -1.47 -4.01 -6.57
C LEU A 321 -0.49 -4.64 -5.59
N SER A 322 -0.84 -5.74 -4.94
CA SER A 322 0.07 -6.39 -4.01
C SER A 322 1.31 -6.97 -4.67
N LEU A 323 1.21 -7.46 -5.91
CA LEU A 323 2.38 -7.88 -6.67
C LEU A 323 3.28 -6.69 -7.00
N LEU A 324 2.71 -5.54 -7.37
CA LEU A 324 3.47 -4.31 -7.60
C LEU A 324 4.21 -3.87 -6.35
N LEU A 325 3.51 -3.80 -5.21
CA LEU A 325 4.12 -3.38 -3.95
C LEU A 325 5.19 -4.36 -3.46
N GLN A 326 5.01 -5.66 -3.70
CA GLN A 326 6.05 -6.67 -3.41
C GLN A 326 7.27 -6.44 -4.30
N GLU A 327 7.11 -6.25 -5.61
CA GLU A 327 8.25 -5.95 -6.48
C GLU A 327 9.02 -4.70 -6.06
N ILE A 328 8.31 -3.64 -5.62
CA ILE A 328 8.94 -2.43 -5.09
C ILE A 328 9.76 -2.70 -3.82
N THR A 329 9.30 -3.60 -2.95
CA THR A 329 9.88 -3.84 -1.61
C THR A 329 10.74 -5.09 -1.51
N ASN A 330 10.90 -5.85 -2.60
CA ASN A 330 11.69 -7.07 -2.67
C ASN A 330 13.20 -6.76 -2.55
N ASN A 331 13.66 -6.45 -1.33
CA ASN A 331 15.06 -6.15 -1.00
C ASN A 331 15.66 -7.15 0.00
N ASP A 332 15.05 -8.34 0.13
CA ASP A 332 15.52 -9.42 1.01
C ASP A 332 16.58 -10.33 0.36
N GLY A 333 17.00 -10.00 -0.86
CA GLY A 333 17.97 -10.77 -1.66
C GLY A 333 17.40 -12.03 -2.30
N ASN A 334 16.09 -12.27 -2.22
CA ASN A 334 15.42 -13.37 -2.92
C ASN A 334 15.05 -12.99 -4.36
N PRO A 335 14.98 -13.97 -5.29
CA PRO A 335 14.43 -13.78 -6.64
C PRO A 335 13.07 -13.06 -6.66
N GLY A 336 12.84 -12.22 -7.66
CA GLY A 336 11.61 -11.42 -7.80
C GLY A 336 10.35 -12.29 -7.93
N VAL A 337 9.16 -11.70 -7.73
CA VAL A 337 7.87 -12.43 -7.73
C VAL A 337 7.57 -13.09 -9.08
N PHE A 338 8.13 -12.54 -10.15
CA PHE A 338 7.97 -13.00 -11.53
C PHE A 338 9.15 -13.86 -12.02
N GLU A 339 10.16 -14.09 -11.18
CA GLU A 339 11.31 -14.93 -11.53
C GLU A 339 11.08 -16.35 -11.01
N ASP A 340 11.22 -17.33 -11.91
CA ASP A 340 11.27 -18.74 -11.53
C ASP A 340 12.71 -19.12 -11.22
N ALA A 341 12.94 -19.58 -9.99
CA ALA A 341 14.26 -19.96 -9.51
C ALA A 341 14.25 -21.32 -8.82
N GLN A 342 15.43 -21.93 -8.73
CA GLN A 342 15.59 -23.20 -8.01
C GLN A 342 15.53 -23.00 -6.49
N PRO A 343 15.14 -24.02 -5.70
CA PRO A 343 14.95 -23.89 -4.26
C PRO A 343 16.15 -23.31 -3.49
N GLU A 344 17.37 -23.59 -3.93
CA GLU A 344 18.61 -23.06 -3.35
C GLU A 344 18.85 -21.57 -3.54
N ALA A 345 18.14 -20.92 -4.48
CA ALA A 345 18.23 -19.47 -4.67
C ALA A 345 17.48 -18.69 -3.58
N PHE A 346 16.62 -19.37 -2.80
CA PHE A 346 15.76 -18.73 -1.81
C PHE A 346 16.33 -18.83 -0.39
N ASN A 347 16.41 -17.68 0.27
CA ASN A 347 16.59 -17.53 1.70
C ASN A 347 15.23 -17.28 2.38
N PHE A 348 14.53 -18.36 2.71
CA PHE A 348 13.21 -18.31 3.36
C PHE A 348 13.23 -17.61 4.72
N SER A 349 14.37 -17.59 5.42
CA SER A 349 14.51 -16.90 6.70
C SER A 349 14.50 -15.37 6.58
N ALA A 350 14.79 -14.83 5.39
CA ALA A 350 14.71 -13.40 5.11
C ALA A 350 13.36 -12.97 4.52
N MET A 351 12.50 -13.91 4.12
CA MET A 351 11.22 -13.59 3.49
C MET A 351 10.21 -13.02 4.48
N ASN A 352 9.54 -11.95 4.05
CA ASN A 352 8.40 -11.38 4.74
C ASN A 352 7.12 -12.22 4.51
N PRO A 353 6.29 -12.46 5.53
CA PRO A 353 4.98 -13.08 5.38
C PRO A 353 4.14 -12.43 4.28
N GLY A 354 3.49 -13.24 3.45
CA GLY A 354 2.62 -12.80 2.36
C GLY A 354 3.35 -12.66 1.02
N ARG A 355 4.68 -12.72 0.99
CA ARG A 355 5.47 -12.69 -0.25
C ARG A 355 5.05 -13.82 -1.18
N VAL A 356 4.78 -13.49 -2.43
CA VAL A 356 4.61 -14.44 -3.53
C VAL A 356 5.98 -14.68 -4.18
N PHE A 357 6.25 -15.91 -4.61
CA PHE A 357 7.49 -16.27 -5.30
C PHE A 357 7.27 -17.50 -6.17
N THR A 358 8.11 -17.70 -7.18
CA THR A 358 8.04 -18.88 -8.06
C THR A 358 9.28 -19.74 -7.85
N MET A 359 9.07 -20.98 -7.42
CA MET A 359 10.14 -21.93 -7.11
C MET A 359 9.92 -23.21 -7.91
N ALA A 360 10.87 -23.54 -8.78
CA ALA A 360 10.86 -24.71 -9.64
C ALA A 360 9.53 -24.89 -10.41
N GLY A 361 9.08 -23.82 -11.07
CA GLY A 361 7.89 -23.80 -11.93
C GLY A 361 6.54 -23.70 -11.21
N GLU A 362 6.51 -23.76 -9.87
CA GLU A 362 5.28 -23.55 -9.08
C GLU A 362 5.33 -22.23 -8.31
N GLN A 363 4.22 -21.50 -8.34
CA GLN A 363 4.09 -20.25 -7.61
C GLN A 363 3.51 -20.49 -6.22
N TYR A 364 4.18 -19.94 -5.21
CA TYR A 364 3.84 -20.06 -3.81
C TYR A 364 3.64 -18.68 -3.17
N ARG A 365 2.98 -18.68 -2.02
CA ARG A 365 2.96 -17.59 -1.07
C ARG A 365 3.63 -18.06 0.22
N TYR A 366 4.60 -17.28 0.69
CA TYR A 366 5.26 -17.49 1.97
C TYR A 366 4.30 -17.11 3.11
N LEU A 367 4.11 -18.01 4.08
CA LEU A 367 3.16 -17.80 5.16
C LEU A 367 3.87 -17.35 6.44
N GLU A 368 4.88 -18.09 6.88
CA GLU A 368 5.60 -17.74 8.11
C GLU A 368 6.91 -18.51 8.29
N ASN A 369 7.75 -17.98 9.18
CA ASN A 369 8.84 -18.71 9.79
C ASN A 369 8.32 -19.47 11.02
N MET A 370 8.31 -20.80 10.95
CA MET A 370 7.87 -21.68 12.05
C MET A 370 8.98 -21.96 13.08
N GLY A 371 10.16 -21.37 12.89
CA GLY A 371 11.35 -21.62 13.71
C GLY A 371 12.06 -22.93 13.36
N SER A 372 13.24 -23.14 13.93
CA SER A 372 14.09 -24.33 13.68
C SER A 372 14.45 -24.58 12.21
N GLY A 373 14.39 -23.53 11.38
CA GLY A 373 14.60 -23.60 9.94
C GLY A 373 13.36 -24.06 9.15
N ASN A 374 12.21 -24.24 9.79
CA ASN A 374 10.98 -24.64 9.09
C ASN A 374 10.18 -23.40 8.66
N HIS A 375 9.64 -23.48 7.46
CA HIS A 375 8.92 -22.39 6.81
C HIS A 375 7.61 -22.91 6.23
N MET A 376 6.51 -22.22 6.50
CA MET A 376 5.22 -22.60 5.91
C MET A 376 4.99 -21.81 4.63
N ILE A 377 4.58 -22.50 3.58
CA ILE A 377 4.24 -21.93 2.28
C ILE A 377 2.92 -22.52 1.79
N ILE A 378 2.18 -21.78 0.95
CA ILE A 378 0.96 -22.27 0.31
C ILE A 378 1.05 -22.03 -1.18
N ARG A 379 0.51 -22.94 -1.99
CA ARG A 379 0.38 -22.70 -3.43
C ARG A 379 -0.37 -21.40 -3.67
N ASN A 380 0.13 -20.54 -4.56
CA ASN A 380 -0.49 -19.22 -4.74
C ASN A 380 -1.89 -19.36 -5.37
N HIS A 381 -2.01 -20.15 -6.44
CA HIS A 381 -3.27 -20.46 -7.10
C HIS A 381 -3.96 -21.71 -6.54
N THR A 382 -5.29 -21.75 -6.64
CA THR A 382 -6.09 -22.93 -6.27
C THR A 382 -6.18 -23.93 -7.41
N PHE A 383 -6.43 -25.19 -7.09
CA PHE A 383 -6.96 -26.15 -8.05
C PHE A 383 -8.47 -25.93 -8.21
N ALA A 384 -8.85 -25.16 -9.22
CA ALA A 384 -10.27 -24.86 -9.48
C ALA A 384 -11.08 -26.13 -9.81
N ASN A 385 -12.39 -26.09 -9.59
CA ASN A 385 -13.31 -27.22 -9.83
C ASN A 385 -13.00 -28.49 -9.02
N THR A 386 -12.39 -28.35 -7.84
CA THR A 386 -12.13 -29.48 -6.93
C THR A 386 -13.00 -29.41 -5.69
N SER A 387 -13.36 -30.59 -5.18
CA SER A 387 -14.15 -30.78 -3.96
C SER A 387 -13.28 -31.33 -2.82
N PHE A 388 -13.77 -31.24 -1.59
CA PHE A 388 -13.05 -31.78 -0.43
C PHE A 388 -12.84 -33.30 -0.50
N ALA A 389 -13.76 -34.02 -1.17
CA ALA A 389 -13.64 -35.47 -1.35
C ALA A 389 -12.48 -35.88 -2.28
N GLN A 390 -11.92 -34.94 -3.04
CA GLN A 390 -10.80 -35.16 -3.95
C GLN A 390 -9.46 -34.70 -3.33
N GLU A 391 -9.45 -34.27 -2.06
CA GLU A 391 -8.29 -33.61 -1.45
C GLU A 391 -7.02 -34.47 -1.51
N GLU A 392 -7.09 -35.71 -1.02
CA GLU A 392 -5.96 -36.64 -0.98
C GLU A 392 -5.40 -36.90 -2.39
N GLU A 393 -6.26 -37.26 -3.35
CA GLU A 393 -5.84 -37.52 -4.74
C GLU A 393 -5.20 -36.29 -5.41
N VAL A 394 -5.78 -35.10 -5.23
CA VAL A 394 -5.27 -33.85 -5.83
C VAL A 394 -3.94 -33.45 -5.18
N PHE A 395 -3.81 -33.61 -3.87
CA PHE A 395 -2.62 -33.23 -3.13
C PHE A 395 -1.46 -34.18 -3.39
N ASP A 396 -1.72 -35.49 -3.42
CA ASP A 396 -0.70 -36.49 -3.73
C ASP A 396 -0.21 -36.32 -5.18
N SER A 397 -1.12 -36.17 -6.14
CA SER A 397 -0.78 -35.94 -7.54
C SER A 397 0.04 -34.67 -7.75
N TRP A 398 -0.32 -33.58 -7.06
CA TRP A 398 0.46 -32.34 -7.10
C TRP A 398 1.83 -32.49 -6.45
N PHE A 399 1.88 -33.09 -5.26
CA PHE A 399 3.11 -33.29 -4.49
C PHE A 399 4.12 -34.16 -5.26
N ASP A 400 3.66 -35.29 -5.82
CA ASP A 400 4.46 -36.20 -6.64
C ASP A 400 4.95 -35.55 -7.93
N GLY A 401 4.21 -34.55 -8.43
CA GLY A 401 4.57 -33.75 -9.60
C GLY A 401 5.57 -32.62 -9.33
N LEU A 402 5.87 -32.29 -8.08
CA LEU A 402 6.86 -31.26 -7.75
C LEU A 402 8.27 -31.71 -8.14
N GLU A 403 9.15 -30.74 -8.42
CA GLU A 403 10.57 -31.03 -8.63
C GLU A 403 11.15 -31.77 -7.40
N PRO A 404 11.96 -32.84 -7.57
CA PRO A 404 12.51 -33.60 -6.45
C PRO A 404 13.24 -32.74 -5.41
N ALA A 405 13.93 -31.68 -5.84
CA ALA A 405 14.61 -30.74 -4.93
C ALA A 405 13.64 -29.97 -4.01
N VAL A 406 12.38 -29.79 -4.41
CA VAL A 406 11.32 -29.24 -3.57
C VAL A 406 10.79 -30.31 -2.62
N GLN A 407 10.51 -31.52 -3.13
CA GLN A 407 10.02 -32.64 -2.31
C GLN A 407 10.98 -32.96 -1.15
N ASP A 408 12.28 -32.98 -1.42
CA ASP A 408 13.34 -33.27 -0.44
C ASP A 408 13.41 -32.26 0.72
N ARG A 409 12.85 -31.05 0.53
CA ARG A 409 12.78 -30.02 1.58
C ARG A 409 11.53 -30.13 2.45
N VAL A 410 10.50 -30.83 1.98
CA VAL A 410 9.21 -30.87 2.64
C VAL A 410 9.29 -31.67 3.93
N GLN A 411 8.88 -31.02 5.02
CA GLN A 411 8.87 -31.59 6.35
C GLN A 411 7.59 -32.41 6.57
N PRO A 412 7.68 -33.47 7.37
CA PRO A 412 6.54 -34.30 7.67
C PRO A 412 5.51 -33.57 8.55
N VAL A 413 4.24 -33.84 8.29
CA VAL A 413 3.08 -33.39 9.07
C VAL A 413 2.24 -34.60 9.48
N SER A 414 1.34 -34.42 10.46
CA SER A 414 0.46 -35.51 10.93
C SER A 414 -0.31 -36.15 9.77
N ASP A 415 -0.41 -37.48 9.79
CA ASP A 415 -1.20 -38.22 8.80
C ASP A 415 -2.71 -38.04 9.03
N ASP A 416 -3.10 -37.79 10.28
CA ASP A 416 -4.47 -37.58 10.72
C ASP A 416 -4.59 -36.26 11.51
N PHE A 417 -5.45 -35.35 11.05
CA PHE A 417 -5.74 -34.09 11.75
C PHE A 417 -7.00 -34.21 12.61
N VAL A 418 -6.92 -33.79 13.87
CA VAL A 418 -8.08 -33.63 14.75
C VAL A 418 -8.64 -32.22 14.55
N THR A 419 -9.57 -32.07 13.62
CA THR A 419 -10.01 -30.74 13.13
C THR A 419 -11.14 -30.09 13.94
N GLY A 420 -11.89 -30.89 14.70
CA GLY A 420 -13.10 -30.45 15.38
C GLY A 420 -14.23 -30.01 14.43
N ASN A 421 -15.24 -29.34 14.97
CA ASN A 421 -16.37 -28.79 14.23
C ASN A 421 -16.83 -27.48 14.89
N VAL A 422 -17.08 -26.45 14.08
CA VAL A 422 -17.75 -25.24 14.57
C VAL A 422 -18.73 -24.68 13.53
N PRO A 423 -20.03 -24.54 13.87
CA PRO A 423 -21.01 -23.88 13.01
C PRO A 423 -20.65 -22.42 12.74
N TYR A 424 -20.95 -21.94 11.53
CA TYR A 424 -20.73 -20.53 11.15
C TYR A 424 -21.43 -19.54 12.11
N GLY A 425 -22.64 -19.88 12.57
CA GLY A 425 -23.43 -19.01 13.46
C GLY A 425 -22.87 -18.87 14.88
N ASP A 426 -21.94 -19.74 15.26
CA ASP A 426 -21.36 -19.76 16.61
C ASP A 426 -20.00 -19.01 16.66
N ILE A 427 -19.46 -18.60 15.52
CA ILE A 427 -18.26 -17.76 15.44
C ILE A 427 -18.64 -16.28 15.46
N THR A 428 -17.98 -15.53 16.33
CA THR A 428 -17.96 -14.07 16.30
C THR A 428 -16.65 -13.58 15.69
N PHE A 429 -16.69 -12.43 15.01
CA PHE A 429 -15.58 -11.92 14.21
C PHE A 429 -15.19 -10.50 14.64
N ASP A 430 -13.89 -10.21 14.55
CA ASP A 430 -13.29 -8.88 14.70
C ASP A 430 -12.50 -8.46 13.45
N GLY A 431 -12.24 -7.16 13.34
CA GLY A 431 -11.32 -6.55 12.38
C GLY A 431 -11.99 -5.75 11.26
N PRO A 432 -11.22 -5.36 10.22
CA PRO A 432 -11.73 -4.49 9.16
C PRO A 432 -12.67 -5.25 8.23
N GLY A 433 -13.97 -5.10 8.45
CA GLY A 433 -15.01 -5.69 7.61
C GLY A 433 -15.65 -6.96 8.20
N PRO A 434 -16.68 -7.49 7.53
CA PRO A 434 -17.40 -8.66 7.99
C PRO A 434 -16.52 -9.92 7.89
N ARG A 435 -16.70 -10.87 8.83
CA ARG A 435 -16.15 -12.24 8.75
C ARG A 435 -14.61 -12.30 8.57
N TRP A 436 -13.90 -11.34 9.15
CA TRP A 436 -12.45 -11.24 9.00
C TRP A 436 -11.68 -12.22 9.89
N ILE A 437 -11.62 -12.01 11.21
CA ILE A 437 -10.86 -12.86 12.14
C ILE A 437 -11.80 -13.37 13.24
N PRO A 438 -11.95 -14.69 13.44
CA PRO A 438 -12.66 -15.26 14.59
C PRO A 438 -12.07 -14.74 15.91
N ASN A 439 -12.90 -14.26 16.84
CA ASN A 439 -12.46 -13.73 18.13
C ASN A 439 -12.87 -14.60 19.34
N ASN A 440 -13.56 -15.71 19.09
CA ASN A 440 -14.03 -16.65 20.11
C ASN A 440 -13.62 -18.11 19.81
N LEU A 441 -12.56 -18.32 19.03
CA LEU A 441 -12.13 -19.66 18.62
C LEU A 441 -11.77 -20.55 19.83
N ASP A 442 -11.29 -19.95 20.92
CA ASP A 442 -10.93 -20.64 22.17
C ASP A 442 -12.13 -21.33 22.85
N ASP A 443 -13.37 -20.95 22.52
CA ASP A 443 -14.58 -21.64 22.98
C ASP A 443 -14.74 -23.03 22.32
N PHE A 444 -13.97 -23.31 21.26
CA PHE A 444 -13.97 -24.55 20.48
C PHE A 444 -12.58 -25.19 20.52
N PRO A 445 -12.21 -25.86 21.63
CA PRO A 445 -10.82 -26.24 21.89
C PRO A 445 -10.20 -27.19 20.87
N GLU A 446 -10.98 -28.09 20.25
CA GLU A 446 -10.48 -28.94 19.16
C GLU A 446 -10.14 -28.13 17.91
N VAL A 447 -11.00 -27.17 17.55
CA VAL A 447 -10.77 -26.28 16.39
C VAL A 447 -9.61 -25.35 16.66
N ALA A 448 -9.52 -24.76 17.85
CA ALA A 448 -8.42 -23.88 18.24
C ALA A 448 -7.06 -24.61 18.31
N ALA A 449 -7.06 -25.91 18.66
CA ALA A 449 -5.87 -26.73 18.74
C ALA A 449 -5.38 -27.27 17.39
N ASP A 450 -6.23 -27.26 16.34
CA ASP A 450 -5.92 -27.69 14.98
C ASP A 450 -4.95 -26.73 14.27
N VAL A 451 -3.76 -26.54 14.80
CA VAL A 451 -2.69 -25.71 14.23
C VAL A 451 -1.64 -26.62 13.60
N THR A 452 -1.32 -26.41 12.33
CA THR A 452 -0.36 -27.28 11.63
C THR A 452 1.05 -27.11 12.19
N ARG A 453 1.75 -28.24 12.39
CA ARG A 453 3.13 -28.30 12.89
C ARG A 453 3.90 -29.40 12.17
N VAL A 454 5.23 -29.30 12.21
CA VAL A 454 6.09 -30.43 11.84
C VAL A 454 5.87 -31.57 12.82
N ASP A 455 5.61 -32.76 12.30
CA ASP A 455 5.50 -34.00 13.05
C ASP A 455 6.44 -35.04 12.43
N THR A 456 7.54 -35.34 13.13
CA THR A 456 8.53 -36.33 12.67
C THR A 456 7.99 -37.76 12.62
N GLY A 457 6.82 -38.02 13.21
CA GLY A 457 6.14 -39.31 13.13
C GLY A 457 5.18 -39.44 11.95
N GLY A 458 4.88 -38.35 11.24
CA GLY A 458 3.98 -38.35 10.08
C GLY A 458 4.72 -38.40 8.74
N THR A 459 4.05 -37.93 7.69
CA THR A 459 4.52 -38.03 6.29
C THR A 459 4.83 -36.65 5.70
N SER A 460 5.88 -36.55 4.89
CA SER A 460 6.12 -35.38 4.03
C SER A 460 5.05 -35.32 2.95
N ARG A 461 4.08 -34.41 3.09
CA ARG A 461 2.91 -34.30 2.22
C ARG A 461 2.36 -32.87 2.18
N ALA A 462 1.53 -32.62 1.20
CA ALA A 462 0.69 -31.42 1.16
C ALA A 462 -0.51 -31.53 2.13
N PHE A 463 -1.01 -30.38 2.59
CA PHE A 463 -2.15 -30.29 3.50
C PHE A 463 -3.00 -29.04 3.26
N SER A 464 -4.27 -29.08 3.68
CA SER A 464 -5.19 -27.93 3.71
C SER A 464 -5.02 -27.19 5.03
N LEU A 465 -4.96 -25.85 5.02
CA LEU A 465 -4.93 -25.06 6.26
C LEU A 465 -6.23 -25.22 7.07
N SER A 466 -6.14 -25.12 8.39
CA SER A 466 -7.31 -25.06 9.26
C SER A 466 -7.83 -23.63 9.45
N LEU A 467 -9.00 -23.50 10.08
CA LEU A 467 -9.52 -22.22 10.56
C LEU A 467 -8.58 -21.57 11.59
N ALA A 468 -7.92 -22.36 12.45
CA ALA A 468 -6.95 -21.84 13.42
C ALA A 468 -5.68 -21.34 12.72
N ASP A 469 -5.17 -22.04 11.71
CA ASP A 469 -4.04 -21.59 10.91
C ASP A 469 -4.36 -20.27 10.21
N VAL A 470 -5.50 -20.17 9.52
CA VAL A 470 -5.89 -18.93 8.83
C VAL A 470 -6.09 -17.77 9.81
N THR A 471 -6.72 -18.02 10.96
CA THR A 471 -6.89 -17.01 12.03
C THR A 471 -5.54 -16.49 12.50
N ARG A 472 -4.58 -17.38 12.73
CA ARG A 472 -3.22 -17.07 13.18
C ARG A 472 -2.37 -16.39 12.11
N LEU A 473 -2.57 -16.72 10.84
CA LEU A 473 -1.84 -16.15 9.71
C LEU A 473 -2.45 -14.84 9.19
N SER A 474 -3.55 -14.40 9.78
CA SER A 474 -4.26 -13.19 9.36
C SER A 474 -4.04 -12.00 10.29
N GLY A 475 -3.96 -10.81 9.70
CA GLY A 475 -3.78 -9.53 10.39
C GLY A 475 -2.46 -8.83 10.03
N PRO A 476 -2.27 -7.58 10.49
CA PRO A 476 -1.11 -6.76 10.13
C PRO A 476 0.23 -7.48 10.37
N GLY A 477 1.13 -7.41 9.39
CA GLY A 477 2.45 -8.05 9.44
C GLY A 477 2.45 -9.58 9.29
N ARG A 478 1.33 -10.19 8.89
CA ARG A 478 1.20 -11.64 8.67
C ARG A 478 0.89 -11.95 7.22
N ALA A 479 0.81 -13.24 6.88
CA ALA A 479 0.64 -13.73 5.51
C ALA A 479 -0.61 -13.20 4.80
N PHE A 480 -1.68 -12.99 5.56
CA PHE A 480 -2.96 -12.48 5.08
C PHE A 480 -3.30 -11.19 5.83
N PRO A 481 -2.68 -10.06 5.46
CA PRO A 481 -2.78 -8.86 6.26
C PRO A 481 -4.15 -8.16 6.14
N ASN A 482 -4.88 -8.42 5.05
CA ASN A 482 -6.23 -7.91 4.80
C ASN A 482 -7.05 -8.91 3.96
N HIS A 483 -8.34 -8.60 3.78
CA HIS A 483 -9.30 -9.38 3.02
C HIS A 483 -8.81 -9.77 1.62
N ALA A 484 -8.40 -8.80 0.81
CA ALA A 484 -7.96 -9.04 -0.57
C ALA A 484 -6.77 -10.01 -0.62
N GLU A 485 -5.81 -9.86 0.30
CA GLU A 485 -4.62 -10.73 0.35
C GLU A 485 -4.88 -12.15 0.85
N ARG A 486 -6.04 -12.42 1.47
CA ARG A 486 -6.39 -13.78 1.89
C ARG A 486 -6.90 -14.63 0.73
N VAL A 487 -7.39 -14.02 -0.35
CA VAL A 487 -7.89 -14.73 -1.53
C VAL A 487 -6.76 -15.48 -2.23
N GLY A 488 -7.09 -16.59 -2.92
CA GLY A 488 -6.11 -17.27 -3.78
C GLY A 488 -5.76 -16.46 -5.02
N GLY A 489 -4.60 -16.72 -5.61
CA GLY A 489 -4.15 -16.07 -6.84
C GLY A 489 -5.18 -16.18 -7.96
N GLY A 490 -5.39 -15.10 -8.70
CA GLY A 490 -6.44 -15.02 -9.72
C GLY A 490 -7.85 -14.81 -9.15
N ASP A 491 -7.94 -14.25 -7.93
CA ASP A 491 -9.21 -13.98 -7.23
C ASP A 491 -10.05 -15.24 -7.01
N THR A 492 -9.42 -16.30 -6.48
CA THR A 492 -10.06 -17.62 -6.29
C THR A 492 -10.39 -17.93 -4.83
N TRP A 493 -11.58 -18.48 -4.56
CA TRP A 493 -11.92 -18.99 -3.23
C TRP A 493 -11.17 -20.30 -2.94
N TRP A 494 -10.96 -20.63 -1.66
CA TRP A 494 -10.26 -21.86 -1.29
C TRP A 494 -10.68 -22.47 0.04
N ARG A 495 -10.58 -23.80 0.14
CA ARG A 495 -11.08 -24.59 1.28
C ARG A 495 -10.10 -24.68 2.45
N LEU A 496 -10.68 -24.83 3.63
CA LEU A 496 -10.00 -25.19 4.87
C LEU A 496 -10.38 -26.61 5.29
N ARG A 497 -9.53 -27.27 6.07
CA ARG A 497 -9.83 -28.62 6.61
C ARG A 497 -10.81 -28.63 7.78
N THR A 498 -11.05 -27.47 8.41
CA THR A 498 -11.97 -27.37 9.56
C THR A 498 -13.42 -27.51 9.12
N HIS A 499 -14.19 -28.35 9.83
CA HIS A 499 -15.59 -28.59 9.53
C HIS A 499 -16.50 -27.47 10.07
N GLY A 500 -17.53 -27.12 9.30
CA GLY A 500 -18.64 -26.27 9.71
C GLY A 500 -19.73 -27.07 10.45
N GLU A 501 -20.96 -26.57 10.50
CA GLU A 501 -22.13 -27.11 11.26
C GLU A 501 -22.40 -28.63 11.17
N SER A 502 -21.86 -29.31 10.15
CA SER A 502 -21.90 -30.77 10.00
C SER A 502 -20.67 -31.24 9.24
N SER A 503 -20.37 -32.55 9.28
CA SER A 503 -19.26 -33.15 8.52
C SER A 503 -19.40 -33.07 7.00
N VAL A 504 -20.51 -32.50 6.49
CA VAL A 504 -20.74 -32.27 5.05
C VAL A 504 -20.55 -30.81 4.66
N ARG A 505 -20.20 -29.92 5.60
CA ARG A 505 -19.87 -28.50 5.37
C ARG A 505 -18.48 -28.21 5.92
N GLY A 506 -17.71 -27.44 5.17
CA GLY A 506 -16.34 -27.07 5.50
C GLY A 506 -16.17 -25.57 5.43
N TRP A 507 -15.27 -25.06 6.25
CA TRP A 507 -14.87 -23.67 6.20
C TRP A 507 -14.07 -23.39 4.91
N PHE A 508 -14.18 -22.18 4.40
CA PHE A 508 -13.45 -21.74 3.23
C PHE A 508 -13.24 -20.22 3.27
N VAL A 509 -12.22 -19.76 2.56
CA VAL A 509 -12.01 -18.35 2.25
C VAL A 509 -12.74 -18.05 0.94
N ASN A 510 -13.70 -17.13 1.01
CA ASN A 510 -14.56 -16.77 -0.10
C ASN A 510 -13.88 -15.76 -1.05
N ASN A 511 -14.33 -15.73 -2.31
CA ASN A 511 -13.95 -14.73 -3.32
C ASN A 511 -15.16 -13.97 -3.90
N GLY A 512 -16.40 -14.23 -3.43
CA GLY A 512 -17.63 -13.71 -4.04
C GLY A 512 -18.67 -13.08 -3.08
N ASP A 513 -19.68 -12.45 -3.69
CA ASP A 513 -20.89 -11.74 -3.19
C ASP A 513 -20.74 -10.67 -2.09
N GLY A 514 -19.54 -10.46 -1.56
CA GLY A 514 -19.20 -9.45 -0.55
C GLY A 514 -17.77 -8.95 -0.71
N ILE A 515 -17.01 -8.90 0.38
CA ILE A 515 -15.57 -8.61 0.33
C ILE A 515 -14.82 -9.93 0.11
N GLY A 516 -14.01 -10.04 -0.94
CA GLY A 516 -13.12 -11.19 -1.14
C GLY A 516 -12.25 -11.43 0.10
N GLY A 517 -12.05 -12.68 0.51
CA GLY A 517 -11.26 -13.06 1.68
C GLY A 517 -12.06 -13.32 2.96
N GLU A 518 -13.38 -13.12 2.92
CA GLU A 518 -14.29 -13.47 4.02
C GLU A 518 -14.23 -14.97 4.37
N LEU A 519 -14.30 -15.28 5.66
CA LEU A 519 -14.51 -16.66 6.11
C LEU A 519 -15.98 -17.04 6.01
N SER A 520 -16.25 -18.19 5.41
CA SER A 520 -17.61 -18.72 5.26
C SER A 520 -17.61 -20.24 5.28
N VAL A 521 -18.79 -20.84 5.16
CA VAL A 521 -18.97 -22.29 5.12
C VAL A 521 -19.69 -22.71 3.85
N VAL A 522 -19.26 -23.83 3.26
CA VAL A 522 -19.87 -24.38 2.04
C VAL A 522 -19.88 -25.90 2.08
N GLY A 523 -20.77 -26.53 1.32
CA GLY A 523 -20.84 -27.99 1.23
C GLY A 523 -19.54 -28.61 0.72
N HIS A 524 -19.13 -29.76 1.26
CA HIS A 524 -17.91 -30.47 0.87
C HIS A 524 -17.91 -30.89 -0.61
N GLY A 525 -19.08 -31.24 -1.15
CA GLY A 525 -19.26 -31.59 -2.56
C GLY A 525 -19.43 -30.39 -3.51
N TRP A 526 -19.37 -29.15 -3.02
CA TRP A 526 -19.48 -27.97 -3.88
C TRP A 526 -18.20 -27.79 -4.71
N THR A 527 -18.37 -27.51 -6.00
CA THR A 527 -17.29 -27.24 -6.95
C THR A 527 -17.69 -26.06 -7.81
N ALA A 528 -16.74 -25.17 -8.10
CA ALA A 528 -16.95 -24.04 -8.99
C ALA A 528 -15.66 -23.71 -9.74
N GLY A 529 -15.78 -23.08 -10.91
CA GLY A 529 -14.62 -22.66 -11.70
C GLY A 529 -13.81 -21.54 -11.05
N SER A 530 -14.38 -20.88 -10.04
CA SER A 530 -13.77 -19.74 -9.34
C SER A 530 -12.96 -20.13 -8.11
N GLY A 531 -12.68 -21.43 -7.86
CA GLY A 531 -11.89 -21.86 -6.71
C GLY A 531 -11.97 -23.35 -6.38
N GLY A 532 -11.33 -23.75 -5.27
CA GLY A 532 -11.25 -25.17 -4.88
C GLY A 532 -10.23 -25.44 -3.77
N LEU A 533 -9.44 -26.49 -3.93
CA LEU A 533 -8.39 -26.89 -3.00
C LEU A 533 -7.12 -26.04 -3.19
N ARG A 534 -6.41 -25.75 -2.10
CA ARG A 534 -5.18 -24.94 -2.10
C ARG A 534 -4.15 -25.56 -1.15
N PRO A 535 -3.24 -26.41 -1.66
CA PRO A 535 -2.30 -27.12 -0.80
C PRO A 535 -1.25 -26.20 -0.19
N ALA A 536 -0.89 -26.49 1.06
CA ALA A 536 0.23 -25.92 1.78
C ALA A 536 1.31 -26.98 2.06
N LEU A 537 2.53 -26.49 2.31
CA LEU A 537 3.71 -27.28 2.65
C LEU A 537 4.43 -26.63 3.84
N ILE A 538 5.13 -27.44 4.62
CA ILE A 538 6.21 -26.96 5.48
C ILE A 538 7.51 -27.39 4.82
N ILE A 539 8.41 -26.44 4.58
CA ILE A 539 9.72 -26.68 3.94
C ILE A 539 10.86 -26.26 4.88
N ARG A 540 12.08 -26.69 4.55
CA ARG A 540 13.31 -26.35 5.26
C ARG A 540 14.35 -25.65 4.39
#